data_AF-A0A8J7E6S9-F1
#
_entry.id   AF-A0A8J7E6S9-F1
#
_cell.length_a   1.000
_cell.length_b   1.000
_cell.length_c   1.000
_cell.angle_alpha   90.00
_cell.angle_beta   90.00
_cell.angle_gamma   90.00
#
_symmetry.space_group_name_H-M   'P 1'
#
loop_
_entity.id
_entity.type
_entity.pdbx_description
1 polymer ?
#
loop_
_entity_poly.entity_id
_entity_poly.type
_entity_poly.pdbx_seq_one_letter_code
_entity_poly.pdbx_strand_id
1 'polypeptide(L)'
;MKTSLKANLLKHLITKKEEGGFTLIELLVVIIIIGILAAIALPSFLNQANKARQSEAKTYVGSMNRGQQAYRLENPVFAPGFVELAIGIPSVTTYYTYTIPAGSNGAFGALAFADRIDTALKSYVGATQLTSGTATTEATTLAIICESTAANVPAGTGAVTNFTSTASSSTTNCNTGWKKL
;
A
#
# COMPACT_ATOMS: atom_id res chain seq x y z
N MET A 1 -26.27 -13.10 78.41
CA MET A 1 -25.14 -13.01 77.45
C MET A 1 -25.50 -13.34 75.99
N LYS A 2 -26.76 -13.65 75.62
CA LYS A 2 -27.14 -14.05 74.24
C LYS A 2 -27.61 -12.89 73.32
N THR A 3 -27.72 -11.67 73.83
CA THR A 3 -28.34 -10.53 73.13
C THR A 3 -27.40 -9.77 72.20
N SER A 4 -26.10 -9.71 72.49
CA SER A 4 -25.12 -9.00 71.63
C SER A 4 -24.85 -9.72 70.30
N LEU A 5 -24.91 -11.06 70.31
CA LEU A 5 -24.69 -11.89 69.13
C LEU A 5 -25.83 -11.74 68.12
N LYS A 6 -27.07 -11.64 68.62
CA LYS A 6 -28.27 -11.33 67.80
C LYS A 6 -28.17 -9.93 67.17
N ALA A 7 -27.69 -8.94 67.94
CA ALA A 7 -27.58 -7.56 67.46
C ALA A 7 -26.51 -7.38 66.37
N ASN A 8 -25.33 -7.99 66.52
CA ASN A 8 -24.28 -7.92 65.49
C ASN A 8 -24.63 -8.72 64.24
N LEU A 9 -25.35 -9.84 64.38
CA LEU A 9 -25.87 -10.61 63.24
C LEU A 9 -26.94 -9.82 62.46
N LEU A 10 -27.89 -9.19 63.15
CA LEU A 10 -28.88 -8.29 62.54
C LEU A 10 -28.21 -7.11 61.82
N LYS A 11 -27.15 -6.54 62.41
CA LYS A 11 -26.38 -5.46 61.78
C LYS A 11 -25.73 -5.93 60.49
N HIS A 12 -25.15 -7.14 60.47
CA HIS A 12 -24.52 -7.74 59.27
C HIS A 12 -25.53 -8.08 58.16
N LEU A 13 -26.75 -8.48 58.53
CA LEU A 13 -27.83 -8.76 57.57
C LEU A 13 -28.44 -7.48 56.97
N ILE A 14 -28.46 -6.38 57.72
CA ILE A 14 -28.95 -5.07 57.26
C ILE A 14 -27.88 -4.33 56.42
N THR A 15 -26.58 -4.59 56.65
CA THR A 15 -25.47 -4.00 55.86
C THR A 15 -25.05 -4.82 54.65
N LYS A 16 -25.78 -5.89 54.27
CA LYS A 16 -25.53 -6.58 53.00
C LYS A 16 -25.98 -5.65 51.87
N LYS A 17 -25.05 -4.77 51.48
CA LYS A 17 -25.16 -3.88 50.34
C LYS A 17 -25.58 -4.73 49.15
N GLU A 18 -26.73 -4.44 48.56
CA GLU A 18 -27.15 -5.09 47.33
C GLU A 18 -26.16 -4.67 46.24
N GLU A 19 -25.16 -5.52 45.99
CA GLU A 19 -24.37 -5.40 44.76
C GLU A 19 -25.34 -5.72 43.62
N GLY A 20 -25.85 -4.69 42.97
CA GLY A 20 -26.71 -4.80 41.81
C GLY A 20 -26.00 -5.62 40.73
N GLY A 21 -26.53 -6.80 40.43
CA GLY A 21 -26.02 -7.64 39.35
C GLY A 21 -26.29 -6.99 37.99
N PHE A 22 -25.36 -7.15 37.05
CA PHE A 22 -25.53 -6.73 35.66
C PHE A 22 -26.71 -7.49 35.04
N THR A 23 -27.67 -6.78 34.47
CA THR A 23 -28.82 -7.42 33.82
C THR A 23 -28.43 -7.95 32.44
N LEU A 24 -29.03 -9.06 32.02
CA LEU A 24 -28.83 -9.58 30.67
C LEU A 24 -29.26 -8.58 29.59
N ILE A 25 -30.27 -7.75 29.89
CA ILE A 25 -30.75 -6.73 28.96
C ILE A 25 -29.76 -5.57 28.80
N GLU A 26 -29.05 -5.17 29.87
CA GLU A 26 -27.98 -4.16 29.78
C GLU A 26 -26.84 -4.67 28.89
N LEU A 27 -26.44 -5.94 29.03
CA LEU A 27 -25.42 -6.53 28.17
C LEU A 27 -25.88 -6.61 26.71
N LEU A 28 -27.15 -6.97 26.50
CA LEU A 28 -27.75 -7.08 25.17
C LEU A 28 -27.79 -5.73 24.43
N VAL A 29 -28.17 -4.65 25.11
CA VAL A 29 -28.19 -3.31 24.50
C VAL A 29 -26.77 -2.86 24.13
N VAL A 30 -25.78 -3.14 24.98
CA VAL A 30 -24.37 -2.76 24.73
C VAL A 30 -23.82 -3.47 23.48
N ILE A 31 -24.02 -4.78 23.34
CA ILE A 31 -23.53 -5.51 22.17
C ILE A 31 -24.23 -5.07 20.88
N ILE A 32 -25.50 -4.66 20.96
CA ILE A 32 -26.24 -4.10 19.81
C ILE A 32 -25.60 -2.78 19.38
N ILE A 33 -25.32 -1.88 20.32
CA ILE A 33 -24.68 -0.59 20.02
C ILE A 33 -23.29 -0.81 19.41
N ILE A 34 -22.45 -1.67 20.00
CA ILE A 34 -21.12 -2.00 19.47
C ILE A 34 -21.24 -2.64 18.08
N GLY A 35 -22.23 -3.50 17.86
CA GLY A 35 -22.50 -4.12 16.56
C GLY A 35 -22.81 -3.10 15.46
N ILE A 36 -23.65 -2.11 15.75
CA ILE A 36 -23.98 -1.03 14.81
C ILE A 36 -22.75 -0.18 14.49
N LEU A 37 -21.99 0.21 15.51
CA LEU A 37 -20.77 1.00 15.32
C LEU A 37 -19.71 0.23 14.50
N ALA A 38 -19.53 -1.06 14.80
CA ALA A 38 -18.59 -1.91 14.07
C ALA A 38 -18.99 -2.07 12.60
N ALA A 39 -20.28 -2.24 12.30
CA ALA A 39 -20.76 -2.38 10.92
C ALA A 39 -20.43 -1.17 10.04
N ILE A 40 -20.50 0.05 10.59
CA ILE A 40 -20.18 1.29 9.87
C ILE A 40 -18.66 1.52 9.81
N ALA A 41 -17.95 1.23 10.89
CA ALA A 41 -16.51 1.52 11.01
C ALA A 41 -15.63 0.54 10.22
N LEU A 42 -15.99 -0.75 10.19
CA LEU A 42 -15.17 -1.81 9.61
C LEU A 42 -14.79 -1.58 8.12
N PRO A 43 -15.71 -1.23 7.20
CA PRO A 43 -15.32 -1.00 5.79
C PRO A 43 -14.35 0.18 5.64
N SER A 44 -14.52 1.24 6.44
CA SER A 44 -13.61 2.38 6.46
C SER A 44 -12.22 1.99 6.96
N PHE A 45 -12.16 1.19 8.04
CA PHE A 45 -10.91 0.69 8.59
C PHE A 45 -10.15 -0.18 7.59
N LEU A 46 -10.83 -1.11 6.91
CA LEU A 46 -10.21 -1.96 5.89
C LEU A 46 -9.67 -1.15 4.71
N ASN A 47 -10.40 -0.12 4.26
CA ASN A 47 -9.92 0.77 3.20
C ASN A 47 -8.67 1.56 3.64
N GLN A 48 -8.62 2.04 4.88
CA GLN A 48 -7.44 2.73 5.43
C GLN A 48 -6.23 1.80 5.53
N ALA A 49 -6.44 0.56 6.00
CA ALA A 49 -5.40 -0.46 6.01
C ALA A 49 -4.86 -0.73 4.61
N ASN A 50 -5.73 -0.86 3.60
CA ASN A 50 -5.33 -1.05 2.21
C ASN A 50 -4.56 0.15 1.65
N LYS A 51 -4.94 1.39 1.99
CA LYS A 51 -4.19 2.60 1.62
C LYS A 51 -2.80 2.63 2.25
N ALA A 52 -2.67 2.22 3.52
CA ALA A 52 -1.38 2.12 4.19
C ALA A 52 -0.46 1.10 3.47
N ARG A 53 -0.99 -0.08 3.12
CA ARG A 53 -0.27 -1.08 2.31
C ARG A 53 0.13 -0.55 0.94
N GLN A 54 -0.76 0.18 0.26
CA GLN A 54 -0.48 0.80 -1.04
C GLN A 54 0.61 1.89 -0.97
N SER A 55 0.77 2.55 0.18
CA SER A 55 1.83 3.55 0.38
C SER A 55 3.23 2.95 0.29
N GLU A 56 3.40 1.68 0.66
CA GLU A 56 4.65 0.91 0.49
C GLU A 56 5.01 0.81 -0.99
N ALA A 57 4.07 0.31 -1.82
CA ALA A 57 4.26 0.19 -3.26
C ALA A 57 4.57 1.54 -3.91
N LYS A 58 3.86 2.61 -3.56
CA LYS A 58 4.13 3.96 -4.08
C LYS A 58 5.57 4.41 -3.76
N THR A 59 6.03 4.15 -2.53
CA THR A 59 7.38 4.52 -2.08
C THR A 59 8.45 3.72 -2.80
N TYR A 60 8.26 2.40 -2.95
CA TYR A 60 9.23 1.52 -3.58
C TYR A 60 9.30 1.74 -5.09
N VAL A 61 8.17 1.92 -5.79
CA VAL A 61 8.18 2.29 -7.22
C VAL A 61 8.85 3.65 -7.44
N GLY A 62 8.60 4.63 -6.57
CA GLY A 62 9.30 5.91 -6.63
C GLY A 62 10.82 5.78 -6.39
N SER A 63 11.22 4.87 -5.51
CA SER A 63 12.62 4.55 -5.25
C SER A 63 13.26 3.82 -6.43
N MET A 64 12.52 2.92 -7.09
CA MET A 64 12.95 2.28 -8.34
C MET A 64 13.17 3.29 -9.45
N ASN A 65 12.24 4.23 -9.65
CA ASN A 65 12.41 5.29 -10.65
C ASN A 65 13.67 6.13 -10.37
N ARG A 66 13.89 6.57 -9.12
CA ARG A 66 15.11 7.31 -8.75
C ARG A 66 16.37 6.48 -8.93
N GLY A 67 16.33 5.20 -8.54
CA GLY A 67 17.44 4.27 -8.77
C GLY A 67 17.76 4.12 -10.25
N GLN A 68 16.73 4.03 -11.11
CA GLN A 68 16.90 3.91 -12.55
C GLN A 68 17.54 5.17 -13.15
N GLN A 69 17.15 6.35 -12.67
CA GLN A 69 17.81 7.61 -13.04
C GLN A 69 19.28 7.63 -12.60
N ALA A 70 19.55 7.27 -11.34
CA ALA A 70 20.92 7.22 -10.82
C ALA A 70 21.80 6.22 -11.60
N TYR A 71 21.29 5.02 -11.84
CA TYR A 71 21.99 4.00 -12.63
C TYR A 71 22.32 4.50 -14.04
N ARG A 72 21.40 5.26 -14.66
CA ARG A 72 21.61 5.84 -15.99
C ARG A 72 22.60 7.00 -16.01
N LEU A 73 22.88 7.65 -14.89
CA LEU A 73 23.94 8.66 -14.79
C LEU A 73 25.33 8.00 -14.83
N GLU A 74 25.44 6.80 -14.28
CA GLU A 74 26.70 6.04 -14.22
C GLU A 74 26.89 5.14 -15.45
N ASN A 75 25.80 4.68 -16.05
CA ASN A 75 25.80 3.72 -17.16
C ASN A 75 25.06 4.29 -18.39
N PRO A 76 25.44 3.93 -19.63
CA PRO A 76 24.75 4.37 -20.83
C PRO A 76 23.35 3.75 -21.02
N VAL A 77 22.97 2.81 -20.15
CA VAL A 77 21.69 2.09 -20.17
C VAL A 77 21.02 2.12 -18.80
N PHE A 78 19.71 1.96 -18.78
CA PHE A 78 18.96 1.72 -17.54
C PHE A 78 19.22 0.29 -17.02
N ALA A 79 18.99 0.07 -15.73
CA ALA A 79 19.29 -1.23 -15.11
C ALA A 79 18.40 -2.33 -15.72
N PRO A 80 18.98 -3.44 -16.20
CA PRO A 80 18.26 -4.50 -16.89
C PRO A 80 17.43 -5.38 -15.93
N GLY A 81 17.62 -5.24 -14.63
CA GLY A 81 16.92 -6.07 -13.66
C GLY A 81 16.95 -5.46 -12.27
N PHE A 82 16.19 -6.10 -11.38
CA PHE A 82 16.02 -5.65 -10.01
C PHE A 82 17.30 -5.83 -9.18
N VAL A 83 18.09 -6.85 -9.51
CA VAL A 83 19.35 -7.16 -8.82
C VAL A 83 20.40 -6.11 -9.14
N GLU A 84 20.53 -5.74 -10.41
CA GLU A 84 21.49 -4.74 -10.90
C GLU A 84 21.15 -3.33 -10.41
N LEU A 85 19.86 -3.05 -10.20
CA LEU A 85 19.41 -1.77 -9.66
C LEU A 85 19.90 -1.57 -8.21
N ALA A 86 20.07 -2.65 -7.43
CA ALA A 86 20.73 -2.68 -6.13
C ALA A 86 20.29 -1.61 -5.10
N ILE A 87 19.03 -1.17 -5.13
CA ILE A 87 18.49 -0.11 -4.24
C ILE A 87 18.08 -0.58 -2.83
N GLY A 88 18.40 -1.81 -2.45
CA GLY A 88 18.17 -2.32 -1.09
C GLY A 88 16.70 -2.54 -0.69
N ILE A 89 15.77 -2.55 -1.65
CA ILE A 89 14.39 -3.01 -1.42
C ILE A 89 14.26 -4.51 -1.75
N PRO A 90 13.40 -5.27 -1.06
CA PRO A 90 13.11 -6.65 -1.42
C PRO A 90 12.28 -6.72 -2.73
N SER A 91 12.55 -7.73 -3.57
CA SER A 91 11.79 -7.96 -4.82
C SER A 91 10.38 -8.49 -4.57
N VAL A 92 10.11 -9.04 -3.39
CA VAL A 92 8.79 -9.52 -2.97
C VAL A 92 8.59 -9.12 -1.52
N THR A 93 7.46 -8.47 -1.25
CA THR A 93 6.98 -8.20 0.10
C THR A 93 5.70 -8.98 0.35
N THR A 94 5.11 -8.80 1.53
CA THR A 94 3.84 -9.46 1.87
C THR A 94 2.70 -9.11 0.90
N TYR A 95 2.75 -7.92 0.30
CA TYR A 95 1.64 -7.37 -0.48
C TYR A 95 1.95 -7.16 -1.96
N TYR A 96 3.23 -7.06 -2.34
CA TYR A 96 3.65 -6.69 -3.69
C TYR A 96 4.86 -7.48 -4.16
N THR A 97 4.90 -7.73 -5.46
CA THR A 97 6.07 -8.21 -6.20
C THR A 97 6.61 -7.07 -7.06
N TYR A 98 7.87 -6.73 -6.85
CA TYR A 98 8.59 -5.67 -7.54
C TYR A 98 9.46 -6.26 -8.64
N THR A 99 9.22 -5.86 -9.89
CA THR A 99 9.92 -6.42 -11.05
C THR A 99 10.27 -5.33 -12.04
N ILE A 100 11.40 -5.49 -12.73
CA ILE A 100 11.70 -4.78 -13.97
C ILE A 100 11.47 -5.78 -15.10
N PRO A 101 10.40 -5.67 -15.88
CA PRO A 101 10.07 -6.65 -16.91
C PRO A 101 11.11 -6.64 -18.02
N ALA A 102 11.45 -7.84 -18.52
CA ALA A 102 12.32 -7.98 -19.68
C ALA A 102 11.73 -7.24 -20.90
N GLY A 103 12.59 -6.57 -21.66
CA GLY A 103 12.19 -5.84 -22.88
C GLY A 103 11.54 -4.47 -22.63
N SER A 104 11.27 -4.11 -21.37
CA SER A 104 10.85 -2.74 -21.01
C SER A 104 11.94 -1.97 -20.30
N ASN A 105 13.19 -2.29 -20.63
CA ASN A 105 14.43 -1.70 -20.14
C ASN A 105 15.39 -1.57 -21.32
N GLY A 106 16.27 -0.56 -21.31
CA GLY A 106 17.18 -0.32 -22.42
C GLY A 106 17.94 0.99 -22.27
N ALA A 107 18.46 1.50 -23.38
CA ALA A 107 19.23 2.75 -23.37
C ALA A 107 18.36 4.00 -23.11
N PHE A 108 17.06 3.91 -23.44
CA PHE A 108 16.15 5.06 -23.45
C PHE A 108 15.14 5.08 -22.32
N GLY A 109 14.89 3.96 -21.63
CA GLY A 109 13.99 3.94 -20.48
C GLY A 109 13.91 2.57 -19.82
N ALA A 110 13.31 2.55 -18.63
CA ALA A 110 12.95 1.36 -17.90
C ALA A 110 11.56 1.48 -17.24
N LEU A 111 10.83 0.37 -17.19
CA LEU A 111 9.62 0.21 -16.40
C LEU A 111 9.92 -0.51 -15.08
N ALA A 112 9.19 -0.11 -14.05
CA ALA A 112 9.23 -0.67 -12.72
C ALA A 112 7.81 -1.08 -12.33
N PHE A 113 7.56 -2.37 -12.11
CA PHE A 113 6.26 -2.87 -11.72
C PHE A 113 6.25 -3.16 -10.23
N ALA A 114 5.21 -2.70 -9.54
CA ALA A 114 4.78 -3.24 -8.27
C ALA A 114 3.43 -3.92 -8.50
N ASP A 115 3.50 -5.22 -8.76
CA ASP A 115 2.31 -6.03 -8.92
C ASP A 115 1.79 -6.46 -7.55
N ARG A 116 0.52 -6.25 -7.31
CA ARG A 116 -0.13 -6.67 -6.07
C ARG A 116 -0.18 -8.20 -5.97
N ILE A 117 -0.01 -8.72 -4.77
CA ILE A 117 -0.27 -10.12 -4.42
C ILE A 117 -1.70 -10.28 -3.91
N ASP A 118 -2.17 -9.30 -3.13
CA ASP A 118 -3.54 -9.25 -2.60
C ASP A 118 -4.50 -8.63 -3.64
N THR A 119 -5.66 -9.27 -3.85
CA THR A 119 -6.70 -8.82 -4.76
C THR A 119 -7.42 -7.56 -4.31
N ALA A 120 -7.37 -7.23 -3.02
CA ALA A 120 -7.95 -6.01 -2.47
C ALA A 120 -7.12 -4.75 -2.76
N LEU A 121 -5.90 -4.91 -3.25
CA LEU A 121 -4.96 -3.83 -3.50
C LEU A 121 -4.94 -3.41 -4.97
N LYS A 122 -4.39 -2.22 -5.22
CA LYS A 122 -4.10 -1.68 -6.55
C LYS A 122 -2.67 -1.94 -6.93
N SER A 123 -2.38 -2.05 -8.21
CA SER A 123 -1.01 -2.19 -8.71
C SER A 123 -0.43 -0.85 -9.15
N TYR A 124 0.89 -0.75 -9.18
CA TYR A 124 1.62 0.46 -9.53
C TYR A 124 2.67 0.18 -10.60
N VAL A 125 2.80 1.10 -11.56
CA VAL A 125 3.81 1.04 -12.60
C VAL A 125 4.58 2.36 -12.62
N GLY A 126 5.88 2.29 -12.40
CA GLY A 126 6.83 3.37 -12.64
C GLY A 126 7.35 3.28 -14.05
N ALA A 127 7.49 4.42 -14.72
CA ALA A 127 8.21 4.53 -15.97
C ALA A 127 9.25 5.63 -15.84
N THR A 128 10.48 5.32 -16.21
CA THR A 128 11.58 6.28 -16.33
C THR A 128 12.09 6.26 -17.76
N GLN A 129 12.17 7.41 -18.42
CA GLN A 129 12.54 7.49 -19.83
C GLN A 129 13.27 8.80 -20.15
N LEU A 130 14.13 8.80 -21.18
CA LEU A 130 14.78 10.01 -21.69
C LEU A 130 13.78 10.90 -22.45
N THR A 131 13.80 12.23 -22.21
CA THR A 131 12.82 13.19 -22.77
C THR A 131 13.30 13.88 -24.04
N SER A 132 14.61 14.01 -24.23
CA SER A 132 15.23 14.64 -25.39
C SER A 132 16.72 14.33 -25.39
N GLY A 133 17.21 13.63 -26.41
CA GLY A 133 18.61 13.29 -26.55
C GLY A 133 18.82 11.89 -27.14
N THR A 134 19.93 11.71 -27.86
CA THR A 134 20.49 10.39 -28.14
C THR A 134 20.81 9.69 -26.80
N ALA A 135 21.05 8.38 -26.80
CA ALA A 135 21.47 7.63 -25.61
C ALA A 135 22.90 8.01 -25.13
N THR A 136 23.16 9.30 -24.92
CA THR A 136 24.39 9.88 -24.40
C THR A 136 24.20 10.24 -22.92
N THR A 137 25.26 10.68 -22.26
CA THR A 137 25.27 10.91 -20.79
C THR A 137 24.58 12.20 -20.36
N GLU A 138 24.32 13.13 -21.30
CA GLU A 138 23.71 14.44 -21.03
C GLU A 138 22.18 14.48 -21.21
N ALA A 139 21.54 13.31 -21.36
CA ALA A 139 20.12 13.23 -21.65
C ALA A 139 19.25 13.32 -20.39
N THR A 140 18.25 14.21 -20.41
CA THR A 140 17.31 14.42 -19.30
C THR A 140 16.34 13.24 -19.18
N THR A 141 16.06 12.78 -17.95
CA THR A 141 15.07 11.72 -17.66
C THR A 141 13.74 12.30 -17.16
N LEU A 142 12.62 11.77 -17.65
CA LEU A 142 11.29 11.90 -17.10
C LEU A 142 10.96 10.64 -16.31
N ALA A 143 10.39 10.78 -15.11
CA ALA A 143 9.79 9.67 -14.39
C ALA A 143 8.33 9.94 -14.06
N ILE A 144 7.49 8.92 -14.22
CA ILE A 144 6.09 8.93 -13.84
C ILE A 144 5.75 7.69 -13.03
N ILE A 145 4.67 7.77 -12.24
CA ILE A 145 4.08 6.63 -11.55
C ILE A 145 2.60 6.59 -11.91
N CYS A 146 2.14 5.40 -12.28
CA CYS A 146 0.77 5.11 -12.65
C CYS A 146 0.17 4.13 -11.63
N GLU A 147 -0.97 4.48 -11.08
CA GLU A 147 -1.78 3.64 -10.18
C GLU A 147 -2.98 3.06 -10.93
N SER A 148 -3.31 1.79 -10.73
CA SER A 148 -4.54 1.21 -11.32
C SER A 148 -5.80 1.86 -10.73
N THR A 149 -6.79 2.18 -11.55
CA THR A 149 -8.04 2.80 -11.06
C THR A 149 -8.90 1.83 -10.25
N ALA A 150 -8.80 0.53 -10.54
CA ALA A 150 -9.46 -0.54 -9.81
C ALA A 150 -8.44 -1.40 -9.04
N ALA A 151 -8.93 -2.01 -7.95
CA ALA A 151 -8.24 -3.14 -7.34
C ALA A 151 -8.29 -4.35 -8.26
N ASN A 152 -7.48 -5.36 -7.98
CA ASN A 152 -7.39 -6.56 -8.77
C ASN A 152 -6.92 -6.39 -10.24
N VAL A 153 -6.18 -5.33 -10.58
CA VAL A 153 -5.55 -5.14 -11.90
C VAL A 153 -4.06 -5.50 -11.83
N PRO A 154 -3.54 -6.44 -12.64
CA PRO A 154 -2.10 -6.74 -12.66
C PRO A 154 -1.25 -5.58 -13.19
N ALA A 155 -0.04 -5.41 -12.66
CA ALA A 155 0.95 -4.50 -13.23
C ALA A 155 1.43 -5.01 -14.60
N GLY A 156 1.54 -4.11 -15.57
CA GLY A 156 1.97 -4.49 -16.91
C GLY A 156 2.37 -3.29 -17.76
N THR A 157 2.98 -3.57 -18.91
CA THR A 157 3.47 -2.55 -19.86
C THR A 157 2.34 -1.67 -20.39
N GLY A 158 1.12 -2.21 -20.49
CA GLY A 158 -0.08 -1.49 -20.90
C GLY A 158 -0.56 -0.41 -19.91
N ALA A 159 0.08 -0.28 -18.74
CA ALA A 159 -0.22 0.79 -17.78
C ALA A 159 0.24 2.17 -18.25
N VAL A 160 1.18 2.23 -19.20
CA VAL A 160 1.78 3.46 -19.71
C VAL A 160 1.61 3.57 -21.21
N THR A 161 1.54 4.81 -21.70
CA THR A 161 1.47 5.16 -23.12
C THR A 161 2.70 5.98 -23.50
N ASN A 162 3.11 5.90 -24.78
CA ASN A 162 4.30 6.58 -25.32
C ASN A 162 5.60 6.25 -24.56
N PHE A 163 5.64 5.10 -23.88
CA PHE A 163 6.85 4.50 -23.37
C PHE A 163 7.51 3.65 -24.46
N THR A 164 8.82 3.80 -24.64
CA THR A 164 9.62 2.92 -25.48
C THR A 164 11.05 2.82 -24.92
N SER A 165 11.62 1.62 -24.98
CA SER A 165 13.01 1.35 -24.60
C SER A 165 14.01 1.66 -25.72
N THR A 166 13.54 2.01 -26.92
CA THR A 166 14.36 2.16 -28.13
C THR A 166 14.54 3.60 -28.63
N ALA A 167 13.80 4.57 -28.07
CA ALA A 167 13.91 5.98 -28.42
C ALA A 167 13.54 6.88 -27.23
N SER A 168 14.02 8.13 -27.23
CA SER A 168 13.56 9.14 -26.27
C SER A 168 12.11 9.52 -26.55
N SER A 169 11.32 9.78 -25.50
CA SER A 169 9.99 10.39 -25.63
C SER A 169 9.69 11.26 -24.42
N SER A 170 9.14 12.45 -24.69
CA SER A 170 8.75 13.46 -23.69
C SER A 170 7.28 13.37 -23.27
N THR A 171 6.51 12.44 -23.87
CA THR A 171 5.05 12.36 -23.73
C THR A 171 4.58 11.09 -23.03
N THR A 172 5.47 10.43 -22.27
CA THR A 172 5.12 9.24 -21.49
C THR A 172 4.07 9.59 -20.45
N ASN A 173 2.95 8.87 -20.48
CA ASN A 173 1.80 9.10 -19.61
C ASN A 173 1.18 7.76 -19.17
N CYS A 174 0.21 7.84 -18.26
CA CYS A 174 -0.58 6.67 -17.85
C CYS A 174 -1.67 6.38 -18.88
N ASN A 175 -1.92 5.10 -19.14
CA ASN A 175 -2.99 4.66 -20.04
C ASN A 175 -4.38 4.81 -19.39
N THR A 176 -5.44 4.61 -20.17
CA THR A 176 -6.81 4.49 -19.65
C THR A 176 -6.90 3.34 -18.64
N GLY A 177 -7.62 3.57 -17.54
CA GLY A 177 -7.63 2.63 -16.40
C GLY A 177 -6.45 2.81 -15.43
N TRP A 178 -5.56 3.78 -15.68
CA TRP A 178 -4.46 4.13 -14.80
C TRP A 178 -4.44 5.64 -14.51
N LYS A 179 -4.18 6.00 -13.26
CA LYS A 179 -4.10 7.38 -12.78
C LYS A 179 -2.64 7.75 -12.53
N LYS A 180 -2.21 8.89 -13.08
CA LYS A 180 -0.89 9.47 -12.77
C LYS A 180 -0.84 9.99 -11.33
N LEU A 181 0.23 9.69 -10.61
CA LEU A 181 0.49 10.09 -9.23
C LEU A 181 1.46 11.25 -9.10
#